data_AF-A0A966A218-F1
#
_entry.id   AF-A0A966A218-F1
#
_cell.length_a   1.000
_cell.length_b   1.000
_cell.length_c   1.000
_cell.angle_alpha   90.00
_cell.angle_beta   90.00
_cell.angle_gamma   90.00
#
_symmetry.space_group_name_H-M   'P 1'
#
loop_
_entity.id
_entity.type
_entity.pdbx_description
1 polymer ?
#
loop_
_entity_poly.entity_id
_entity_poly.type
_entity_poly.pdbx_seq_one_letter_code
_entity_poly.pdbx_strand_id
1 'polypeptide(L)'
;QLTVDGIRDGADKDLSLEQRSFFYLPLRHAEDLAMQELGLVKTRELNEAGYGTDKYALNHLEIVERFGRFPHRNAVLGRRNTPEEDEYLKDGATGF
;
A
#
# COMPACT_ATOMS: atom_id res chain seq x y z
N GLN A 1 11.76 1.77 6.30
CA GLN A 1 12.48 0.83 7.18
C GLN A 1 11.81 0.72 8.56
N LEU A 2 11.52 1.84 9.27
CA LEU A 2 10.88 1.82 10.60
C LEU A 2 9.62 0.94 10.76
N THR A 3 8.67 0.96 9.82
CA THR A 3 7.47 0.10 9.92
C THR A 3 7.81 -1.39 9.87
N VAL A 4 8.72 -1.79 9.00
CA VAL A 4 9.14 -3.21 8.84
C VAL A 4 9.90 -3.66 10.09
N ASP A 5 10.82 -2.84 10.59
CA ASP A 5 11.55 -3.14 11.82
C ASP A 5 10.60 -3.25 13.02
N GLY A 6 9.65 -2.32 13.17
CA GLY A 6 8.67 -2.37 14.26
C GLY A 6 7.74 -3.58 14.20
N ILE A 7 7.37 -4.05 13.01
CA ILE A 7 6.63 -5.33 12.84
C ILE A 7 7.52 -6.53 13.21
N ARG A 8 8.77 -6.55 12.73
CA ARG A 8 9.71 -7.65 13.01
C ARG A 8 9.94 -7.80 14.51
N ASP A 9 10.12 -6.68 15.19
CA ASP A 9 10.42 -6.64 16.61
C ASP A 9 9.14 -6.74 17.48
N GLY A 10 7.96 -6.77 16.85
CA GLY A 10 6.65 -6.92 17.49
C GLY A 10 6.14 -5.66 18.20
N ALA A 11 6.81 -4.52 18.04
CA ALA A 11 6.46 -3.25 18.67
C ALA A 11 5.13 -2.67 18.14
N ASP A 12 4.71 -3.06 16.93
CA ASP A 12 3.38 -2.77 16.41
C ASP A 12 2.27 -3.32 17.33
N LYS A 13 2.53 -4.40 18.08
CA LYS A 13 1.54 -5.04 18.94
C LYS A 13 1.21 -4.25 20.21
N ASP A 14 2.07 -3.31 20.60
CA ASP A 14 1.81 -2.43 21.74
C ASP A 14 0.87 -1.26 21.41
N LEU A 15 0.59 -1.06 20.12
CA LEU A 15 -0.30 -0.02 19.61
C LEU A 15 -1.76 -0.47 19.61
N SER A 16 -2.67 0.50 19.76
CA SER A 16 -4.12 0.28 19.51
C SER A 16 -4.38 -0.08 18.04
N LEU A 17 -5.53 -0.69 17.75
CA LEU A 17 -5.89 -1.05 16.37
C LEU A 17 -5.89 0.16 15.42
N GLU A 18 -6.37 1.31 15.90
CA GLU A 18 -6.33 2.57 15.16
C GLU A 18 -4.89 3.01 14.88
N GLN A 19 -4.03 3.02 15.89
CA GLN A 19 -2.62 3.40 15.72
C GLN A 19 -1.88 2.46 14.76
N ARG A 20 -2.13 1.15 14.85
CA ARG A 20 -1.58 0.16 13.90
C ARG A 20 -2.02 0.44 12.47
N SER A 21 -3.26 0.87 12.26
CA SER A 21 -3.76 1.20 10.91
C SER A 21 -2.92 2.30 10.25
N PHE A 22 -2.54 3.34 11.00
CA PHE A 22 -1.63 4.38 10.53
C PHE A 22 -0.19 3.87 10.42
N PHE A 23 0.26 3.05 11.38
CA PHE A 23 1.60 2.49 11.41
C PHE A 23 1.91 1.65 10.15
N TYR A 24 0.91 0.96 9.60
CA TYR A 24 1.04 0.13 8.39
C TYR A 24 0.90 0.91 7.07
N LEU A 25 0.42 2.16 7.07
CA LEU A 25 0.25 2.95 5.84
C LEU A 25 1.52 3.07 4.99
N PRO A 26 2.74 3.23 5.56
CA PRO A 26 3.96 3.27 4.75
C PRO A 26 4.15 2.05 3.85
N LEU A 27 3.71 0.85 4.28
CA LEU A 27 3.79 -0.37 3.47
C LEU A 27 2.89 -0.26 2.23
N ARG A 28 1.66 0.23 2.42
CA ARG A 28 0.68 0.46 1.34
C ARG A 28 1.13 1.53 0.35
N HIS A 29 1.94 2.49 0.77
CA HIS A 29 2.42 3.57 -0.10
C HIS A 29 3.77 3.30 -0.77
N ALA A 30 4.39 2.15 -0.49
CA ALA A 30 5.64 1.73 -1.12
C ALA A 30 5.41 1.24 -2.55
N GLU A 31 6.30 1.60 -3.47
CA GLU A 31 6.38 0.99 -4.81
C GLU A 31 7.30 -0.25 -4.74
N ASP A 32 6.92 -1.21 -3.89
CA ASP A 32 7.65 -2.45 -3.63
C ASP A 32 6.65 -3.58 -3.35
N LEU A 33 6.74 -4.68 -4.11
CA LEU A 33 5.76 -5.77 -4.06
C LEU A 33 5.72 -6.46 -2.69
N ALA A 34 6.89 -6.75 -2.10
CA ALA A 34 6.97 -7.43 -0.82
C ALA A 34 6.38 -6.57 0.32
N MET A 35 6.58 -5.24 0.26
CA MET A 35 5.94 -4.32 1.19
C MET A 35 4.41 -4.27 1.00
N GLN A 36 3.91 -4.31 -0.23
CA GLN A 36 2.48 -4.35 -0.50
C GLN A 36 1.83 -5.63 0.06
N GLU A 37 2.46 -6.79 -0.16
CA GLU A 37 1.99 -8.08 0.37
C GLU A 37 1.97 -8.06 1.91
N LEU A 38 3.03 -7.59 2.56
CA LEU A 38 3.08 -7.44 4.01
C LEU A 38 2.00 -6.47 4.51
N GLY A 39 1.81 -5.34 3.83
CA GLY A 39 0.78 -4.36 4.15
C GLY A 39 -0.63 -4.94 4.06
N LEU A 40 -0.90 -5.79 3.07
CA LEU A 40 -2.17 -6.50 2.93
C LEU A 40 -2.38 -7.48 4.09
N VAL A 41 -1.37 -8.30 4.42
CA VAL A 41 -1.43 -9.23 5.56
C VAL A 41 -1.76 -8.47 6.85
N LYS A 42 -1.03 -7.40 7.14
CA LYS A 42 -1.24 -6.60 8.36
C LYS A 42 -2.57 -5.86 8.39
N THR A 43 -3.07 -5.42 7.24
CA THR A 43 -4.41 -4.82 7.18
C THR A 43 -5.50 -5.88 7.40
N ARG A 44 -5.31 -7.11 6.91
CA ARG A 44 -6.25 -8.23 7.16
C ARG A 44 -6.30 -8.63 8.63
N GLU A 45 -5.14 -8.70 9.30
CA GLU A 45 -5.08 -8.92 10.75
C GLU A 45 -5.92 -7.86 11.52
N LEU A 46 -5.89 -6.58 11.10
CA LEU A 46 -6.73 -5.54 11.71
C LEU A 46 -8.21 -5.73 11.41
N ASN A 47 -8.56 -6.07 10.17
CA ASN A 47 -9.93 -6.32 9.75
C ASN A 47 -10.54 -7.50 10.55
N GLU A 48 -9.80 -8.59 10.70
CA GLU A 48 -10.16 -9.75 11.53
C GLU A 48 -10.33 -9.38 13.02
N ALA A 49 -9.54 -8.43 13.52
CA ALA A 49 -9.69 -7.85 14.85
C ALA A 49 -10.85 -6.83 14.97
N GLY A 50 -11.63 -6.63 13.91
CA GLY A 50 -12.81 -5.74 13.90
C GLY A 50 -12.50 -4.28 13.59
N TYR A 51 -11.35 -3.96 13.00
CA TYR A 51 -10.97 -2.59 12.67
C TYR A 51 -10.58 -2.41 11.19
N GLY A 52 -11.29 -1.51 10.50
CA GLY A 52 -10.95 -1.08 9.16
C GLY A 52 -11.40 -2.04 8.05
N THR A 53 -10.71 -1.98 6.90
CA THR A 53 -10.99 -2.80 5.71
C THR A 53 -9.70 -3.01 4.92
N ASP A 54 -9.54 -4.17 4.30
CA ASP A 54 -8.40 -4.52 3.45
C ASP A 54 -8.56 -4.09 1.99
N LYS A 55 -9.76 -3.65 1.57
CA LYS A 55 -10.07 -3.21 0.19
C LYS A 55 -9.01 -2.28 -0.39
N TYR A 56 -8.60 -1.28 0.39
CA TYR A 56 -7.62 -0.29 -0.07
C TYR A 56 -6.21 -0.86 -0.17
N ALA A 57 -5.81 -1.75 0.75
CA ALA A 57 -4.51 -2.42 0.66
C ALA A 57 -4.46 -3.34 -0.57
N LEU A 58 -5.56 -4.06 -0.83
CA LEU A 58 -5.69 -4.92 -2.01
C LEU A 58 -5.57 -4.10 -3.31
N ASN A 59 -6.30 -2.99 -3.42
CA ASN A 59 -6.21 -2.12 -4.59
C ASN A 59 -4.78 -1.58 -4.83
N HIS A 60 -4.04 -1.22 -3.77
CA HIS A 60 -2.66 -0.76 -3.91
C HIS A 60 -1.73 -1.89 -4.37
N LEU A 61 -1.90 -3.09 -3.79
CA LEU A 61 -1.14 -4.28 -4.19
C LEU A 61 -1.37 -4.58 -5.67
N GLU A 62 -2.62 -4.62 -6.14
CA GLU A 62 -2.93 -4.92 -7.55
C GLU A 62 -2.28 -3.94 -8.53
N ILE A 63 -2.20 -2.65 -8.16
CA ILE A 63 -1.55 -1.64 -9.00
C ILE A 63 -0.03 -1.85 -9.05
N VAL A 64 0.60 -2.09 -7.89
CA VAL A 64 2.05 -2.34 -7.82
C VAL A 64 2.42 -3.69 -8.42
N GLU A 65 1.57 -4.70 -8.30
CA GLU A 65 1.74 -6.00 -8.96
C GLU A 65 1.69 -5.84 -10.49
N ARG A 66 0.74 -5.03 -11.00
CA ARG A 66 0.60 -4.79 -12.44
C ARG A 66 1.70 -3.92 -13.04
N PHE A 67 2.08 -2.83 -12.38
CA PHE A 67 2.97 -1.80 -12.96
C PHE A 67 4.34 -1.69 -12.28
N GLY A 68 4.55 -2.38 -11.15
CA GLY A 68 5.74 -2.23 -10.32
C GLY A 68 5.82 -0.90 -9.55
N ARG A 69 4.85 0.00 -9.75
CA ARG A 69 4.83 1.37 -9.23
C ARG A 69 3.42 1.95 -9.28
N PHE A 70 3.25 3.19 -8.85
CA PHE A 70 1.99 3.93 -8.96
C PHE A 70 2.03 4.89 -10.16
N PRO A 71 1.30 4.62 -11.26
CA PRO A 71 1.36 5.45 -12.46
C PRO A 71 0.94 6.90 -12.25
N HIS A 72 0.00 7.17 -11.33
CA HIS A 72 -0.43 8.53 -10.99
C HIS A 72 0.71 9.40 -10.40
N ARG A 73 1.78 8.77 -9.89
CA ARG A 73 2.96 9.49 -9.37
C ARG A 73 3.97 9.82 -10.47
N ASN A 74 3.81 9.29 -11.69
CA ASN A 74 4.82 9.42 -12.73
C ASN A 74 5.14 10.89 -13.06
N ALA A 75 4.12 11.72 -13.26
CA ALA A 75 4.32 13.14 -13.60
C ALA A 75 5.07 13.92 -12.50
N VAL A 76 4.68 13.76 -11.23
CA VAL A 76 5.32 14.47 -10.11
C VAL A 76 6.74 13.97 -9.83
N LEU A 77 7.04 12.71 -10.17
CA LEU A 77 8.37 12.11 -10.05
C LEU A 77 9.22 12.23 -11.33
N GLY A 78 8.73 12.92 -12.37
CA GLY A 78 9.45 13.10 -13.64
C GLY A 78 9.63 11.82 -14.48
N ARG A 79 8.79 10.79 -14.25
CA ARG A 79 8.80 9.53 -14.99
C ARG A 79 7.89 9.62 -16.21
N ARG A 80 8.26 8.95 -17.30
CA ARG A 80 7.36 8.73 -18.45
C ARG A 80 6.44 7.55 -18.17
N ASN A 81 5.20 7.66 -18.64
CA ASN A 81 4.25 6.56 -18.67
C ASN A 81 4.62 5.55 -19.77
N THR A 82 4.30 4.28 -19.55
CA THR A 82 4.16 3.28 -20.62
C THR A 82 2.79 3.43 -21.30
N PRO A 83 2.58 2.85 -22.50
CA PRO A 83 1.26 2.85 -23.13
C PRO A 83 0.16 2.24 -22.24
N GLU A 84 0.48 1.17 -21.51
CA GLU A 84 -0.46 0.50 -20.58
C GLU A 84 -0.81 1.40 -19.38
N GLU A 85 0.17 2.16 -18.88
CA GLU A 85 -0.06 3.14 -17.82
C GLU A 85 -0.90 4.32 -18.32
N ASP A 86 -0.70 4.78 -19.57
CA ASP A 86 -1.52 5.81 -20.18
C ASP A 86 -2.97 5.37 -20.37
N GLU A 87 -3.21 4.12 -20.76
CA GLU A 87 -4.56 3.55 -20.82
C GLU A 87 -5.20 3.48 -19.43
N TYR A 88 -4.46 2.96 -18.44
CA TYR A 88 -4.94 2.89 -17.07
C TYR A 88 -5.32 4.26 -16.48
N LEU A 89 -4.54 5.31 -16.78
CA LEU A 89 -4.81 6.66 -16.30
C LEU A 89 -6.00 7.33 -17.00
N LYS A 90 -6.37 6.91 -18.23
CA LYS A 90 -7.53 7.45 -18.95
C LYS A 90 -8.86 7.06 -18.32
N ASP A 91 -8.93 5.90 -17.68
CA ASP A 91 -10.16 5.37 -17.07
C ASP A 91 -10.54 6.07 -15.75
N GLY A 92 -9.92 7.22 -15.45
CA GLY A 92 -10.19 7.98 -14.24
C GLY A 92 -9.60 7.32 -13.00
N ALA A 93 -8.52 6.56 -13.14
CA ALA A 93 -7.74 6.03 -12.02
C ALA A 93 -7.26 7.19 -11.13
N THR A 94 -8.03 7.50 -10.09
CA THR A 94 -7.68 8.56 -9.14
C THR A 94 -6.54 8.08 -8.27
N GLY A 95 -5.53 8.94 -8.09
CA GLY A 95 -4.54 8.75 -7.02
C GLY A 95 -5.25 8.61 -5.67
N PHE A 96 -4.67 7.78 -4.80
CA PHE A 96 -5.12 7.62 -3.41
C PHE A 96 -4.61 8.75 -2.54
#